data_AF-A0A952R2D5-F1
#
_entry.id   AF-A0A952R2D5-F1
#
_cell.length_a   1.000
_cell.length_b   1.000
_cell.length_c   1.000
_cell.angle_alpha   90.00
_cell.angle_beta   90.00
_cell.angle_gamma   90.00
#
_symmetry.space_group_name_H-M   'P 1'
#
loop_
_entity.id
_entity.type
_entity.pdbx_description
1 polymer ?
#
loop_
_entity_poly.entity_id
_entity_poly.type
_entity_poly.pdbx_seq_one_letter_code
_entity_poly.pdbx_strand_id
1 'polypeptide(L)'
;MYRTERQPAWQRDIAWASAVLLVLTVLAGTQLFTQAQLSTQSTGTEVIRSVLSMTLQPSGAEPAEVGVRAGASYQAGQPLTLLPGIEVFADATEIPGFTVEGAVGRIAGVLTDRLITSGSQTLLASIGDPVIAGQFQTAVNGPVAALMRGALEAEMLPSGLDDGSRMADWRAQQAANPGNLVQPIVGIFVYESPNRLAQMNARQIGVSVIGQLADQVLEEGLASATALITNQNLGVRLQTGVDVVARSQIHQLFGSLIAGRAGELESRLAEARAVAAGQAESETSGLSGLLPASQLAGLTPEQANEAVLDALAQRAYQGGSAIAAAQLTRPEQATKVRGVGGVIDAFSARAHGRYTGWTTMAGVIALVLAALLVGFSRGALRLVNLGLALAIAVAPGAWLFSRLGDWLPQVSSLPAGAQAQGVLGAISGLTGFAYSNLPTEIVSLAARNHLYALLFAGGLVVLALLLWLMQGMRPRRRY
;
A
#
# COMPACT_ATOMS: atom_id res chain seq x y z
N MET A 1 -32.09 62.64 19.18
CA MET A 1 -30.93 61.81 19.57
C MET A 1 -31.43 60.45 20.02
N TYR A 2 -31.52 59.48 19.11
CA TYR A 2 -31.96 58.13 19.47
C TYR A 2 -30.84 57.40 20.21
N ARG A 3 -31.10 56.97 21.45
CA ARG A 3 -30.26 56.03 22.19
C ARG A 3 -30.16 54.74 21.37
N THR A 4 -29.04 54.54 20.70
CA THR A 4 -28.66 53.22 20.21
C THR A 4 -28.39 52.36 21.45
N GLU A 5 -29.23 51.36 21.70
CA GLU A 5 -28.91 50.28 22.63
C GLU A 5 -27.56 49.69 22.22
N ARG A 6 -26.50 50.02 22.98
CA ARG A 6 -25.15 49.51 22.79
C ARG A 6 -25.25 47.98 22.82
N GLN A 7 -24.88 47.32 21.72
CA GLN A 7 -24.77 45.86 21.72
C GLN A 7 -23.83 45.45 22.86
N PRO A 8 -24.20 44.43 23.65
CA PRO A 8 -23.28 43.83 24.61
C PRO A 8 -22.00 43.38 23.90
N ALA A 9 -20.84 43.62 24.51
CA ALA A 9 -19.55 43.28 23.90
C ALA A 9 -19.47 41.80 23.47
N TRP A 10 -20.00 40.89 24.29
CA TRP A 10 -20.03 39.46 24.00
C TRP A 10 -20.80 39.09 22.72
N GLN A 11 -21.86 39.82 22.36
CA GLN A 11 -22.61 39.57 21.11
C GLN A 11 -21.77 39.93 19.88
N ARG A 12 -21.00 41.02 19.99
CA ARG A 12 -20.08 41.46 18.94
C ARG A 12 -18.93 40.46 18.78
N ASP A 13 -18.42 39.94 19.89
CA ASP A 13 -17.32 38.97 19.88
C ASP A 13 -17.74 37.63 19.26
N ILE A 14 -18.96 37.15 19.57
CA ILE A 14 -19.53 35.95 18.92
C ILE A 14 -19.73 36.17 17.42
N ALA A 15 -20.24 37.33 16.99
CA ALA A 15 -20.41 37.64 15.58
C ALA A 15 -19.06 37.66 14.83
N TRP A 16 -18.02 38.26 15.43
CA TRP A 16 -16.67 38.27 14.86
C TRP A 16 -16.04 36.88 14.80
N ALA A 17 -16.10 36.12 15.90
CA ALA A 17 -15.57 34.76 15.93
C ALA A 17 -16.28 33.88 14.90
N SER A 18 -17.61 33.99 14.79
CA SER A 18 -18.40 33.25 13.80
C SER A 18 -18.03 33.64 12.37
N ALA A 19 -17.79 34.93 12.10
CA ALA A 19 -17.36 35.40 10.79
C ALA A 19 -15.97 34.87 10.40
N VAL A 20 -14.99 34.92 11.30
CA VAL A 20 -13.63 34.42 11.04
C VAL A 20 -13.64 32.90 10.83
N LEU A 21 -14.35 32.16 11.69
CA LEU A 21 -14.48 30.71 11.53
C LEU A 21 -15.24 30.35 10.24
N LEU A 22 -16.24 31.14 9.86
CA LEU A 22 -16.96 30.94 8.61
C LEU A 22 -16.05 31.13 7.41
N VAL A 23 -15.20 32.17 7.43
CA VAL A 23 -14.19 32.41 6.37
C VAL A 23 -13.29 31.20 6.20
N LEU A 24 -12.71 30.69 7.29
CA LEU A 24 -11.80 29.54 7.26
C LEU A 24 -12.51 28.26 6.81
N THR A 25 -13.73 28.03 7.30
CA THR A 25 -14.52 26.82 6.98
C THR A 25 -14.93 26.82 5.52
N VAL A 26 -15.33 27.96 4.97
CA VAL A 26 -15.74 28.09 3.57
C VAL A 26 -14.53 27.97 2.65
N LEU A 27 -13.39 28.60 2.98
CA LEU A 27 -12.15 28.43 2.22
C LEU A 27 -11.74 26.94 2.14
N ALA A 28 -11.68 26.26 3.29
CA ALA A 28 -11.35 24.84 3.36
C ALA A 28 -12.40 23.98 2.63
N GLY A 29 -13.68 24.27 2.83
CA GLY A 29 -14.81 23.56 2.22
C GLY A 29 -14.82 23.68 0.69
N THR A 30 -14.58 24.87 0.14
CA THR A 30 -14.50 25.08 -1.32
C THR A 30 -13.31 24.35 -1.93
N GLN A 31 -12.18 24.31 -1.23
CA GLN A 31 -11.01 23.54 -1.67
C GLN A 31 -11.31 22.05 -1.65
N LEU A 32 -11.89 21.52 -0.57
CA LEU A 32 -12.27 20.12 -0.45
C LEU A 32 -13.33 19.71 -1.48
N PHE A 33 -14.29 20.59 -1.75
CA PHE A 33 -15.31 20.37 -2.79
C PHE A 33 -14.67 20.28 -4.17
N THR A 34 -13.70 21.15 -4.45
CA THR A 34 -12.94 21.11 -5.71
C THR A 34 -12.17 19.80 -5.82
N GLN A 35 -11.49 19.37 -4.75
CA GLN A 35 -10.80 18.07 -4.73
C GLN A 35 -11.77 16.88 -4.89
N ALA A 36 -12.97 16.97 -4.31
CA ALA A 36 -14.01 15.94 -4.49
C ALA A 36 -14.45 15.83 -5.95
N GLN A 37 -14.64 16.95 -6.66
CA GLN A 37 -14.99 16.89 -8.08
C GLN A 37 -13.85 16.37 -8.97
N LEU A 38 -12.61 16.79 -8.68
CA LEU A 38 -11.43 16.34 -9.43
C LEU A 38 -11.09 14.86 -9.22
N SER A 39 -11.48 14.30 -8.07
CA SER A 39 -11.31 12.87 -7.75
C SER A 39 -12.53 12.02 -8.13
N THR A 40 -13.46 12.53 -8.94
CA THR A 40 -14.52 11.70 -9.53
C THR A 40 -13.92 10.62 -10.42
N GLN A 41 -14.68 9.56 -10.71
CA GLN A 41 -14.15 8.42 -11.46
C GLN A 41 -13.60 8.81 -12.85
N SER A 42 -14.28 9.69 -13.58
CA SER A 42 -13.83 10.14 -14.90
C SER A 42 -12.53 10.95 -14.79
N THR A 43 -12.57 12.05 -14.03
CA THR A 43 -11.45 13.00 -13.95
C THR A 43 -10.27 12.44 -13.16
N GLY A 44 -10.53 11.69 -12.08
CA GLY A 44 -9.49 11.06 -11.26
C GLY A 44 -8.72 9.99 -12.04
N THR A 45 -9.42 9.17 -12.84
CA THR A 45 -8.75 8.18 -13.71
C THR A 45 -7.88 8.87 -14.76
N GLU A 46 -8.35 9.97 -15.36
CA GLU A 46 -7.59 10.74 -16.34
C GLU A 46 -6.32 11.40 -15.74
N VAL A 47 -6.43 11.98 -14.55
CA VAL A 47 -5.28 12.51 -13.81
C VAL A 47 -4.27 11.42 -13.50
N ILE A 48 -4.73 10.29 -12.97
CA ILE A 48 -3.88 9.15 -12.63
C ILE A 48 -3.20 8.60 -13.89
N ARG A 49 -3.93 8.49 -15.00
CA ARG A 49 -3.39 8.09 -16.31
C ARG A 49 -2.28 9.01 -16.78
N SER A 50 -2.47 10.33 -16.69
CA SER A 50 -1.44 11.33 -17.06
C SER A 50 -0.20 11.21 -16.18
N VAL A 51 -0.37 11.01 -14.87
CA VAL A 51 0.75 10.76 -13.95
C VAL A 51 1.48 9.45 -14.31
N LEU A 52 0.75 8.39 -14.59
CA LEU A 52 1.32 7.09 -14.97
C LEU A 52 2.04 7.14 -16.32
N SER A 53 1.50 7.83 -17.33
CA SER A 53 2.15 7.99 -18.63
C SER A 53 3.47 8.75 -18.49
N MET A 54 3.50 9.85 -17.74
CA MET A 54 4.76 10.58 -17.46
C MET A 54 5.80 9.73 -16.73
N THR A 55 5.33 8.86 -15.83
CA THR A 55 6.19 8.06 -14.95
C THR A 55 6.76 6.83 -15.66
N LEU A 56 5.94 6.20 -16.51
CA LEU A 56 6.26 4.93 -17.18
C LEU A 56 6.74 5.11 -18.62
N GLN A 57 6.35 6.20 -19.28
CA GLN A 57 6.68 6.53 -20.68
C GLN A 57 7.12 8.01 -20.81
N PRO A 58 8.29 8.39 -20.24
CA PRO A 58 8.79 9.76 -20.36
C PRO A 58 9.08 10.09 -21.83
N SER A 59 8.53 11.22 -22.31
CA SER A 59 8.69 11.68 -23.69
C SER A 59 10.17 11.80 -24.10
N GLY A 60 10.57 11.12 -25.18
CA GLY A 60 11.93 11.19 -25.76
C GLY A 60 12.78 9.92 -25.60
N ALA A 61 12.29 8.88 -24.92
CA ALA A 61 12.83 7.53 -24.99
C ALA A 61 11.98 6.68 -25.94
N GLU A 62 12.57 5.65 -26.59
CA GLU A 62 11.78 4.63 -27.31
C GLU A 62 10.65 4.12 -26.39
N PRO A 63 9.45 3.81 -26.94
CA PRO A 63 8.31 3.39 -26.14
C PRO A 63 8.66 2.11 -25.36
N ALA A 64 9.11 2.29 -24.12
CA ALA A 64 9.48 1.19 -23.26
C ALA A 64 8.19 0.42 -22.96
N GLU A 65 8.08 -0.81 -23.47
CA GLU A 65 6.95 -1.69 -23.18
C GLU A 65 6.65 -1.68 -21.68
N VAL A 66 5.41 -1.40 -21.31
CA VAL A 66 5.01 -1.43 -19.90
C VAL A 66 4.92 -2.91 -19.52
N GLY A 67 5.83 -3.37 -18.65
CA GLY A 67 5.85 -4.76 -18.21
C GLY A 67 4.72 -4.98 -17.22
N VAL A 68 3.63 -5.59 -17.66
CA VAL A 68 2.44 -5.87 -16.84
C VAL A 68 2.26 -7.37 -16.67
N ARG A 69 1.77 -7.79 -15.49
CA ARG A 69 1.31 -9.16 -15.27
C ARG A 69 0.13 -9.42 -16.22
N ALA A 70 0.31 -10.28 -17.21
CA ALA A 70 -0.83 -10.80 -17.97
C ALA A 70 -1.63 -11.73 -17.04
N GLY A 71 -2.95 -11.57 -17.01
CA GLY A 71 -3.79 -12.43 -16.18
C GLY A 71 -3.79 -13.83 -16.78
N ALA A 72 -3.37 -14.83 -16.00
CA ALA A 72 -3.53 -16.22 -16.42
C ALA A 72 -5.00 -16.56 -16.29
N SER A 73 -5.73 -16.64 -17.40
CA SER A 73 -7.11 -17.11 -17.40
C SER A 73 -7.14 -18.58 -17.01
N TYR A 74 -7.83 -18.89 -15.90
CA TYR A 74 -8.10 -20.26 -15.53
C TYR A 74 -8.98 -20.92 -16.60
N GLN A 75 -8.60 -22.11 -17.06
CA GLN A 75 -9.40 -22.91 -17.99
C GLN A 75 -10.05 -24.06 -17.23
N ALA A 76 -11.34 -24.31 -17.52
CA ALA A 76 -12.06 -25.44 -16.92
C ALA A 76 -11.31 -26.76 -17.17
N GLY A 77 -11.12 -27.55 -16.12
CA GLY A 77 -10.43 -28.84 -16.19
C GLY A 77 -8.90 -28.77 -16.01
N GLN A 78 -8.29 -27.58 -15.96
CA GLN A 78 -6.87 -27.42 -15.63
C GLN A 78 -6.65 -27.30 -14.11
N PRO A 79 -5.47 -27.67 -13.59
CA PRO A 79 -5.09 -27.38 -12.20
C PRO A 79 -4.96 -25.87 -11.99
N LEU A 80 -5.48 -25.38 -10.87
CA LEU A 80 -5.39 -23.99 -10.46
C LEU A 80 -4.12 -23.76 -9.65
N THR A 81 -3.21 -22.91 -10.14
CA THR A 81 -2.13 -22.38 -9.28
C THR A 81 -2.75 -21.54 -8.17
N LEU A 82 -2.51 -21.91 -6.90
CA LEU A 82 -3.16 -21.24 -5.77
C LEU A 82 -2.68 -19.79 -5.62
N LEU A 83 -1.37 -19.58 -5.66
CA LEU A 83 -0.78 -18.25 -5.59
C LEU A 83 0.26 -18.05 -6.71
N PRO A 84 0.24 -16.93 -7.46
CA PRO A 84 1.24 -16.65 -8.48
C PRO A 84 2.66 -16.70 -7.93
N GLY A 85 3.56 -17.30 -8.71
CA GLY A 85 4.96 -17.44 -8.31
C GLY A 85 5.20 -18.49 -7.22
N ILE A 86 4.21 -19.29 -6.84
CA ILE A 86 4.40 -20.48 -6.01
C ILE A 86 3.84 -21.69 -6.76
N GLU A 87 4.68 -22.71 -6.97
CA GLU A 87 4.30 -23.97 -7.64
C GLU A 87 3.46 -24.88 -6.73
N VAL A 88 2.29 -24.39 -6.30
CA VAL A 88 1.31 -25.15 -5.53
C VAL A 88 -0.04 -25.04 -6.22
N PHE A 89 -0.65 -26.19 -6.47
CA PHE A 89 -1.85 -26.30 -7.29
C PHE A 89 -3.02 -26.91 -6.49
N ALA A 90 -4.24 -26.55 -6.90
CA ALA A 90 -5.45 -27.30 -6.60
C ALA A 90 -5.93 -28.00 -7.87
N ASP A 91 -6.25 -29.27 -7.74
CA ASP A 91 -6.75 -30.04 -8.88
C ASP A 91 -8.15 -29.56 -9.27
N ALA A 92 -8.48 -29.71 -10.55
CA ALA A 92 -9.77 -29.23 -11.09
C ALA A 92 -10.98 -29.80 -10.33
N THR A 93 -10.87 -31.04 -9.84
CA THR A 93 -11.91 -31.73 -9.06
C THR A 93 -12.07 -31.19 -7.64
N GLU A 94 -11.04 -30.56 -7.08
CA GLU A 94 -11.05 -30.03 -5.71
C GLU A 94 -11.66 -28.62 -5.63
N ILE A 95 -11.53 -27.83 -6.71
CA ILE A 95 -11.91 -26.41 -6.77
C ILE A 95 -13.31 -26.10 -6.22
N PRO A 96 -14.37 -26.88 -6.52
CA PRO A 96 -15.72 -26.61 -5.99
C PRO A 96 -15.78 -26.59 -4.45
N GLY A 97 -14.99 -27.45 -3.78
CA GLY A 97 -14.94 -27.57 -2.32
C GLY A 97 -13.74 -26.89 -1.66
N PHE A 98 -12.78 -26.39 -2.44
CA PHE A 98 -11.49 -25.94 -1.91
C PHE A 98 -11.61 -24.58 -1.21
N THR A 99 -11.30 -24.50 0.09
CA THR A 99 -11.45 -23.28 0.89
C THR A 99 -10.18 -22.42 0.89
N VAL A 100 -10.31 -21.13 1.22
CA VAL A 100 -9.16 -20.22 1.36
C VAL A 100 -8.22 -20.71 2.47
N GLU A 101 -8.76 -21.12 3.61
CA GLU A 101 -7.97 -21.71 4.71
C GLU A 101 -7.25 -22.99 4.27
N GLY A 102 -7.93 -23.85 3.50
CA GLY A 102 -7.33 -25.05 2.91
C GLY A 102 -6.20 -24.71 1.93
N ALA A 103 -6.34 -23.63 1.15
CA ALA A 103 -5.31 -23.13 0.25
C ALA A 103 -4.09 -22.62 1.02
N VAL A 104 -4.30 -21.79 2.04
CA VAL A 104 -3.23 -21.29 2.93
C VAL A 104 -2.50 -22.46 3.57
N GLY A 105 -3.24 -23.41 4.14
CA GLY A 105 -2.67 -24.62 4.76
C GLY A 105 -1.87 -25.47 3.77
N ARG A 106 -2.38 -25.69 2.56
CA ARG A 106 -1.66 -26.45 1.52
C ARG A 106 -0.36 -25.77 1.12
N ILE A 107 -0.39 -24.46 0.85
CA ILE A 107 0.82 -23.70 0.48
C ILE A 107 1.83 -23.75 1.63
N ALA A 108 1.40 -23.45 2.86
CA ALA A 108 2.27 -23.49 4.04
C ALA A 108 2.87 -24.88 4.25
N GLY A 109 2.09 -25.95 4.05
CA GLY A 109 2.53 -27.33 4.14
C GLY A 109 3.63 -27.66 3.14
N VAL A 110 3.42 -27.37 1.85
CA VAL A 110 4.41 -27.63 0.79
C VAL A 110 5.70 -26.84 1.02
N LEU A 111 5.60 -25.57 1.41
CA LEU A 111 6.79 -24.75 1.68
C LEU A 111 7.54 -25.22 2.92
N THR A 112 6.84 -25.62 3.98
CA THR A 112 7.46 -26.18 5.19
C THR A 112 8.17 -27.49 4.88
N ASP A 113 7.53 -28.37 4.11
CA ASP A 113 8.12 -29.65 3.72
C ASP A 113 9.38 -29.47 2.87
N ARG A 114 9.34 -28.53 1.91
CA ARG A 114 10.48 -28.17 1.07
C ARG A 114 11.64 -27.61 1.90
N LEU A 115 11.36 -26.76 2.88
CA LEU A 115 12.38 -26.25 3.80
C LEU A 115 13.06 -27.38 4.58
N ILE A 116 12.25 -28.26 5.19
CA ILE A 116 12.78 -29.33 6.05
C ILE A 116 13.55 -30.36 5.22
N THR A 117 13.07 -30.69 4.02
CA THR A 117 13.64 -31.75 3.21
C THR A 117 14.88 -31.29 2.42
N SER A 118 14.86 -30.05 1.91
CA SER A 118 15.85 -29.57 0.94
C SER A 118 16.54 -28.27 1.31
N GLY A 119 16.23 -27.69 2.47
CA GLY A 119 16.84 -26.45 2.94
C GLY A 119 16.25 -25.18 2.32
N SER A 120 16.76 -24.05 2.77
CA SER A 120 16.22 -22.72 2.51
C SER A 120 16.48 -22.24 1.09
N GLN A 121 17.61 -22.60 0.49
CA GLN A 121 17.92 -22.19 -0.88
C GLN A 121 16.92 -22.79 -1.87
N THR A 122 16.62 -24.08 -1.73
CA THR A 122 15.62 -24.77 -2.58
C THR A 122 14.21 -24.25 -2.32
N LEU A 123 13.85 -23.97 -1.06
CA LEU A 123 12.60 -23.28 -0.74
C LEU A 123 12.49 -21.95 -1.50
N LEU A 124 13.48 -21.08 -1.37
CA LEU A 124 13.44 -19.74 -1.93
C LEU A 124 13.49 -19.73 -3.46
N ALA A 125 14.27 -20.63 -4.06
CA ALA A 125 14.33 -20.82 -5.51
C ALA A 125 12.97 -21.24 -6.10
N SER A 126 12.13 -21.89 -5.30
CA SER A 126 10.78 -22.30 -5.73
C SER A 126 9.72 -21.19 -5.67
N ILE A 127 10.09 -20.01 -5.16
CA ILE A 127 9.22 -18.85 -5.06
C ILE A 127 9.65 -17.84 -6.15
N GLY A 128 8.89 -17.79 -7.25
CA GLY A 128 9.12 -16.90 -8.37
C GLY A 128 8.71 -15.44 -8.12
N ASP A 129 7.88 -15.15 -7.10
CA ASP A 129 7.53 -13.77 -6.74
C ASP A 129 8.61 -13.17 -5.80
N PRO A 130 9.31 -12.09 -6.19
CA PRO A 130 10.42 -11.55 -5.42
C PRO A 130 9.99 -10.92 -4.08
N VAL A 131 8.74 -10.44 -3.97
CA VAL A 131 8.22 -9.89 -2.71
C VAL A 131 7.96 -11.01 -1.73
N ILE A 132 7.34 -12.10 -2.19
CA ILE A 132 7.10 -13.28 -1.36
C ILE A 132 8.45 -13.91 -0.98
N ALA A 133 9.37 -14.08 -1.92
CA ALA A 133 10.70 -14.61 -1.65
C ALA A 133 11.44 -13.77 -0.58
N GLY A 134 11.37 -12.43 -0.65
CA GLY A 134 11.95 -11.56 0.37
C GLY A 134 11.33 -11.70 1.78
N GLN A 135 10.02 -11.90 1.85
CA GLN A 135 9.32 -12.16 3.13
C GLN A 135 9.76 -13.50 3.73
N PHE A 136 9.81 -14.56 2.91
CA PHE A 136 10.27 -15.87 3.34
C PHE A 136 11.75 -15.88 3.70
N GLN A 137 12.61 -15.15 2.98
CA GLN A 137 14.02 -14.99 3.33
C GLN A 137 14.17 -14.34 4.71
N THR A 138 13.40 -13.30 4.99
CA THR A 138 13.39 -12.63 6.30
C THR A 138 12.92 -13.58 7.39
N ALA A 139 11.89 -14.39 7.10
CA ALA A 139 11.38 -15.39 8.04
C ALA A 139 12.42 -16.48 8.34
N VAL A 140 13.07 -17.03 7.30
CA VAL A 140 14.14 -18.03 7.40
C VAL A 140 15.30 -17.52 8.27
N ASN A 141 15.77 -16.30 8.00
CA ASN A 141 16.92 -15.72 8.69
C ASN A 141 16.64 -15.28 10.14
N GLY A 142 15.37 -15.24 10.55
CA GLY A 142 14.96 -14.79 11.87
C GLY A 142 14.09 -15.81 12.59
N PRO A 143 12.75 -15.66 12.53
CA PRO A 143 11.83 -16.46 13.33
C PRO A 143 11.92 -17.97 13.05
N VAL A 144 12.10 -18.41 11.80
CA VAL A 144 12.22 -19.85 11.47
C VAL A 144 13.47 -20.45 12.11
N ALA A 145 14.61 -19.76 12.04
CA ALA A 145 15.84 -20.21 12.68
C ALA A 145 15.67 -20.33 14.21
N ALA A 146 14.98 -19.37 14.84
CA ALA A 146 14.68 -19.42 16.25
C ALA A 146 13.74 -20.59 16.62
N LEU A 147 12.69 -20.84 15.82
CA LEU A 147 11.77 -21.97 16.03
C LEU A 147 12.49 -23.32 15.87
N MET A 148 13.31 -23.47 14.83
CA MET A 148 14.08 -24.69 14.59
C MET A 148 15.03 -24.98 15.75
N ARG A 149 15.80 -23.98 16.19
CA ARG A 149 16.72 -24.12 17.34
C ARG A 149 15.96 -24.45 18.61
N GLY A 150 14.89 -23.72 18.92
CA GLY A 150 14.08 -23.97 20.12
C GLY A 150 13.46 -25.37 20.16
N ALA A 151 12.96 -25.85 19.01
CA ALA A 151 12.42 -27.19 18.88
C ALA A 151 13.49 -28.28 19.08
N LEU A 152 14.67 -28.10 18.49
CA LEU A 152 15.78 -29.03 18.67
C LEU A 152 16.35 -28.99 20.09
N GLU A 153 16.44 -27.82 20.71
CA GLU A 153 16.86 -27.68 22.10
C GLU A 153 15.92 -28.43 23.05
N ALA A 154 14.61 -28.29 22.86
CA ALA A 154 13.61 -28.98 23.68
C ALA A 154 13.74 -30.51 23.61
N GLU A 155 14.03 -31.08 22.43
CA GLU A 155 14.14 -32.52 22.25
C GLU A 155 15.52 -33.09 22.55
N MET A 156 16.58 -32.38 22.17
CA MET A 156 17.94 -32.92 22.23
C MET A 156 18.66 -32.61 23.54
N LEU A 157 18.43 -31.45 24.18
CA LEU A 157 19.13 -31.10 25.43
C LEU A 157 18.96 -32.15 26.54
N PRO A 158 17.73 -32.61 26.86
CA PRO A 158 17.50 -33.58 27.93
C PRO A 158 18.10 -34.97 27.64
N SER A 159 18.62 -35.21 26.44
CA SER A 159 19.22 -36.48 26.03
C SER A 159 20.70 -36.59 26.41
N GLY A 160 21.15 -35.85 27.44
CA GLY A 160 22.52 -35.86 27.95
C GLY A 160 23.45 -34.81 27.32
N LEU A 161 22.87 -33.78 26.69
CA LEU A 161 23.63 -32.64 26.13
C LEU A 161 23.68 -31.45 27.09
N ASP A 162 22.78 -31.39 28.09
CA ASP A 162 22.72 -30.33 29.09
C ASP A 162 23.54 -30.61 30.36
N ASP A 163 23.65 -31.88 30.76
CA ASP A 163 24.41 -32.35 31.93
C ASP A 163 25.85 -32.76 31.60
N GLY A 164 26.16 -32.91 30.31
CA GLY A 164 27.47 -33.30 29.81
C GLY A 164 27.73 -34.81 29.79
N SER A 165 26.71 -35.66 30.02
CA SER A 165 26.86 -37.11 30.02
C SER A 165 27.33 -37.67 28.67
N ARG A 166 27.17 -36.89 27.59
CA ARG A 166 27.62 -37.24 26.23
C ARG A 166 28.79 -36.41 25.71
N MET A 167 29.47 -35.66 26.58
CA MET A 167 30.66 -34.91 26.17
C MET A 167 31.75 -35.86 25.71
N ALA A 168 32.33 -35.56 24.56
CA ALA A 168 33.56 -36.22 24.13
C ALA A 168 34.73 -35.67 24.94
N ASP A 169 35.80 -36.46 25.07
CA ASP A 169 37.06 -35.98 25.63
C ASP A 169 37.80 -35.10 24.60
N TRP A 170 37.25 -33.91 24.38
CA TRP A 170 37.77 -32.94 23.43
C TRP A 170 39.14 -32.38 23.85
N ARG A 171 39.49 -32.46 25.14
CA ARG A 171 40.81 -32.06 25.64
C ARG A 171 41.88 -33.06 25.21
N ALA A 172 41.58 -34.35 25.32
CA ALA A 172 42.46 -35.38 24.78
C ALA A 172 42.60 -35.26 23.25
N GLN A 173 41.51 -34.97 22.53
CA GLN A 173 41.56 -34.71 21.09
C GLN A 173 42.45 -33.51 20.74
N GLN A 174 42.33 -32.40 21.48
CA GLN A 174 43.17 -31.21 21.31
C GLN A 174 44.65 -31.50 21.60
N ALA A 175 44.94 -32.28 22.64
CA ALA A 175 46.30 -32.69 22.98
C ALA A 175 46.93 -33.58 21.89
N ALA A 176 46.11 -34.46 21.29
CA ALA A 176 46.55 -35.32 20.19
C ALA A 176 46.74 -34.56 18.88
N ASN A 177 45.91 -33.55 18.58
CA ASN A 177 45.95 -32.78 17.34
C ASN A 177 45.81 -31.26 17.60
N PRO A 178 46.89 -30.59 18.03
CA PRO A 178 46.85 -29.16 18.35
C PRO A 178 46.50 -28.30 17.13
N GLY A 179 45.63 -27.31 17.31
CA GLY A 179 45.26 -26.34 16.27
C GLY A 179 44.06 -26.74 15.39
N ASN A 180 43.58 -27.99 15.47
CA ASN A 180 42.40 -28.44 14.76
C ASN A 180 41.10 -28.20 15.57
N LEU A 181 39.98 -28.11 14.86
CA LEU A 181 38.66 -28.18 15.50
C LEU A 181 38.46 -29.58 16.08
N VAL A 182 37.71 -29.66 17.18
CA VAL A 182 37.49 -30.92 17.91
C VAL A 182 36.01 -31.25 17.96
N GLN A 183 35.70 -32.54 18.10
CA GLN A 183 34.34 -33.01 18.30
C GLN A 183 33.97 -32.83 19.78
N PRO A 184 32.97 -32.00 20.13
CA PRO A 184 32.60 -31.76 21.51
C PRO A 184 31.66 -32.82 22.09
N ILE A 185 30.88 -33.51 21.25
CA ILE A 185 29.82 -34.45 21.69
C ILE A 185 29.99 -35.79 20.99
N VAL A 186 29.95 -36.87 21.77
CA VAL A 186 30.09 -38.24 21.25
C VAL A 186 28.92 -38.58 20.34
N GLY A 187 29.24 -38.98 19.11
CA GLY A 187 28.26 -39.44 18.13
C GLY A 187 27.55 -38.33 17.35
N ILE A 188 28.00 -37.07 17.47
CA ILE A 188 27.63 -35.95 16.60
C ILE A 188 28.89 -35.38 15.95
N PHE A 189 29.01 -35.45 14.63
CA PHE A 189 30.16 -34.96 13.85
C PHE A 189 30.05 -33.48 13.52
N VAL A 190 29.96 -32.68 14.57
CA VAL A 190 30.04 -31.22 14.52
C VAL A 190 31.32 -30.82 15.22
N TYR A 191 32.02 -29.81 14.69
CA TYR A 191 33.35 -29.45 15.16
C TYR A 191 33.36 -28.02 15.70
N GLU A 192 34.09 -27.81 16.80
CA GLU A 192 34.16 -26.50 17.46
C GLU A 192 35.59 -26.19 17.89
N SER A 193 35.91 -24.90 18.02
CA SER A 193 37.25 -24.50 18.44
C SER A 193 37.48 -24.83 19.92
N PRO A 194 38.61 -25.45 20.29
CA PRO A 194 38.91 -25.77 21.70
C PRO A 194 38.92 -24.52 22.60
N ASN A 195 39.37 -23.38 22.08
CA ASN A 195 39.39 -22.11 22.80
C ASN A 195 37.98 -21.64 23.18
N ARG A 196 36.99 -21.86 22.32
CA ARG A 196 35.59 -21.52 22.59
C ARG A 196 34.97 -22.53 23.56
N LEU A 197 35.24 -23.82 23.38
CA LEU A 197 34.77 -24.88 24.29
C LEU A 197 35.28 -24.67 25.73
N ALA A 198 36.52 -24.19 25.90
CA ALA A 198 37.09 -23.90 27.21
C ALA A 198 36.34 -22.79 27.98
N GLN A 199 35.58 -21.94 27.30
CA GLN A 199 34.79 -20.85 27.88
C GLN A 199 33.33 -21.25 28.14
N MET A 200 32.93 -22.47 27.76
CA MET A 200 31.56 -22.96 27.81
C MET A 200 31.40 -24.06 28.87
N ASN A 201 30.27 -24.05 29.57
CA ASN A 201 29.82 -25.21 30.35
C ASN A 201 29.17 -26.27 29.44
N ALA A 202 28.92 -27.47 29.98
CA ALA A 202 28.36 -28.59 29.21
C ALA A 202 27.07 -28.22 28.46
N ARG A 203 26.13 -27.54 29.14
CA ARG A 203 24.89 -27.05 28.52
C ARG A 203 25.14 -26.08 27.38
N GLN A 204 26.07 -25.13 27.54
CA GLN A 204 26.42 -24.17 26.48
C GLN A 204 27.05 -24.86 25.27
N ILE A 205 27.84 -25.92 25.49
CA ILE A 205 28.37 -26.77 24.42
C ILE A 205 27.21 -27.48 23.70
N GLY A 206 26.28 -28.09 24.46
CA GLY A 206 25.08 -28.72 23.92
C GLY A 206 24.26 -27.78 23.04
N VAL A 207 23.96 -26.58 23.53
CA VAL A 207 23.27 -25.52 22.77
C VAL A 207 24.04 -25.13 21.51
N SER A 208 25.37 -24.99 21.58
CA SER A 208 26.20 -24.64 20.41
C SER A 208 26.09 -25.71 19.32
N VAL A 209 26.18 -26.99 19.69
CA VAL A 209 26.08 -28.10 18.74
C VAL A 209 24.68 -28.20 18.14
N ILE A 210 23.64 -28.02 18.95
CA ILE A 210 22.25 -27.98 18.47
C ILE A 210 22.05 -26.82 17.50
N GLY A 211 22.63 -25.65 17.78
CA GLY A 211 22.62 -24.50 16.89
C GLY A 211 23.20 -24.84 15.51
N GLN A 212 24.37 -25.50 15.47
CA GLN A 212 24.99 -25.93 14.22
C GLN A 212 24.16 -26.98 13.48
N LEU A 213 23.52 -27.92 14.19
CA LEU A 213 22.60 -28.88 13.57
C LEU A 213 21.35 -28.19 13.01
N ALA A 214 20.80 -27.20 13.71
CA ALA A 214 19.68 -26.40 13.22
C ALA A 214 20.05 -25.65 11.94
N ASP A 215 21.24 -25.04 11.92
CA ASP A 215 21.75 -24.34 10.75
C ASP A 215 21.94 -25.33 9.58
N GLN A 216 22.48 -26.53 9.84
CA GLN A 216 22.59 -27.60 8.82
C GLN A 216 21.23 -28.01 8.24
N VAL A 217 20.20 -28.17 9.08
CA VAL A 217 18.83 -28.49 8.61
C VAL A 217 18.29 -27.37 7.73
N LEU A 218 18.51 -26.11 8.11
CA LEU A 218 18.00 -24.97 7.36
C LEU A 218 18.76 -24.75 6.06
N GLU A 219 20.06 -25.03 6.00
CA GLU A 219 20.87 -24.84 4.80
C GLU A 219 20.71 -25.99 3.80
N GLU A 220 20.75 -27.24 4.27
CA GLU A 220 20.84 -28.43 3.41
C GLU A 220 19.71 -29.45 3.60
N GLY A 221 18.87 -29.27 4.62
CA GLY A 221 17.76 -30.18 4.94
C GLY A 221 18.09 -31.23 6.01
N LEU A 222 17.03 -31.87 6.52
CA LEU A 222 17.07 -32.82 7.64
C LEU A 222 17.94 -34.05 7.36
N ALA A 223 17.97 -34.53 6.12
CA ALA A 223 18.78 -35.69 5.75
C ALA A 223 20.28 -35.40 5.94
N SER A 224 20.73 -34.19 5.59
CA SER A 224 22.13 -33.77 5.77
C SER A 224 22.49 -33.68 7.26
N ALA A 225 21.65 -33.04 8.07
CA ALA A 225 21.86 -32.97 9.52
C ALA A 225 21.84 -34.35 10.20
N THR A 226 20.96 -35.25 9.76
CA THR A 226 20.90 -36.62 10.29
C THR A 226 22.18 -37.41 9.98
N ALA A 227 22.81 -37.18 8.81
CA ALA A 227 24.06 -37.83 8.45
C ALA A 227 25.23 -37.45 9.37
N LEU A 228 25.16 -36.31 10.06
CA LEU A 228 26.13 -35.89 11.07
C LEU A 228 25.98 -36.64 12.39
N ILE A 229 24.93 -37.43 12.59
CA ILE A 229 24.66 -38.12 13.86
C ILE A 229 24.77 -39.63 13.67
N THR A 230 25.73 -40.24 14.37
CA THR A 230 25.86 -41.72 14.44
C THR A 230 25.10 -42.33 15.61
N ASN A 231 24.81 -41.53 16.64
CA ASN A 231 24.05 -42.02 17.77
C ASN A 231 22.55 -42.11 17.44
N GLN A 232 22.01 -43.33 17.38
CA GLN A 232 20.60 -43.54 17.01
C GLN A 232 19.60 -42.77 17.89
N ASN A 233 19.84 -42.68 19.20
CA ASN A 233 18.93 -41.96 20.11
C ASN A 233 18.90 -40.46 19.77
N LEU A 234 20.08 -39.84 19.58
CA LEU A 234 20.16 -38.43 19.20
C LEU A 234 19.60 -38.17 17.79
N GLY A 235 19.75 -39.13 16.87
CA GLY A 235 19.15 -39.06 15.53
C GLY A 235 17.63 -39.06 15.58
N VAL A 236 17.02 -39.93 16.39
CA VAL A 236 15.57 -39.95 16.62
C VAL A 236 15.08 -38.64 17.25
N ARG A 237 15.85 -38.07 18.18
CA ARG A 237 15.52 -36.78 18.82
C ARG A 237 15.61 -35.61 17.84
N LEU A 238 16.64 -35.58 16.99
CA LEU A 238 16.74 -34.60 15.91
C LEU A 238 15.51 -34.69 15.00
N GLN A 239 15.19 -35.89 14.51
CA GLN A 239 14.03 -36.11 13.64
C GLN A 239 12.72 -35.67 14.32
N THR A 240 12.52 -36.04 15.60
CA THR A 240 11.32 -35.63 16.35
C THR A 240 11.24 -34.10 16.49
N GLY A 241 12.36 -33.47 16.85
CA GLY A 241 12.44 -32.01 16.99
C GLY A 241 12.16 -31.28 15.68
N VAL A 242 12.66 -31.78 14.55
CA VAL A 242 12.43 -31.18 13.23
C VAL A 242 11.05 -31.53 12.67
N ASP A 243 10.72 -32.81 12.52
CA ASP A 243 9.53 -33.26 11.77
C ASP A 243 8.22 -33.12 12.54
N VAL A 244 8.26 -33.05 13.87
CA VAL A 244 7.06 -32.90 14.68
C VAL A 244 6.97 -31.48 15.22
N VAL A 245 7.94 -31.07 16.03
CA VAL A 245 7.87 -29.81 16.77
C VAL A 245 8.11 -28.61 15.85
N ALA A 246 9.26 -28.53 15.19
CA ALA A 246 9.60 -27.41 14.32
C ALA A 246 8.67 -27.33 13.12
N ARG A 247 8.36 -28.47 12.46
CA ARG A 247 7.44 -28.54 11.32
C ARG A 247 6.09 -27.90 11.64
N SER A 248 5.50 -28.23 12.79
CA SER A 248 4.20 -27.67 13.16
C SER A 248 4.25 -26.14 13.39
N GLN A 249 5.30 -25.65 14.05
CA GLN A 249 5.47 -24.23 14.36
C GLN A 249 5.80 -23.41 13.10
N ILE A 250 6.68 -23.93 12.24
CA ILE A 250 7.05 -23.30 10.97
C ILE A 250 5.84 -23.27 10.02
N HIS A 251 5.05 -24.35 9.98
CA HIS A 251 3.82 -24.39 9.21
C HIS A 251 2.84 -23.29 9.65
N GLN A 252 2.65 -23.09 10.95
CA GLN A 252 1.81 -22.01 11.47
C GLN A 252 2.36 -20.63 11.09
N LEU A 253 3.68 -20.42 11.22
CA LEU A 253 4.33 -19.18 10.82
C LEU A 253 4.12 -18.91 9.32
N PHE A 254 4.38 -19.88 8.45
CA PHE A 254 4.19 -19.74 7.01
C PHE A 254 2.72 -19.51 6.65
N GLY A 255 1.79 -20.21 7.31
CA GLY A 255 0.36 -19.94 7.19
C GLY A 255 0.01 -18.49 7.49
N SER A 256 0.59 -17.91 8.56
CA SER A 256 0.36 -16.50 8.91
C SER A 256 0.92 -15.52 7.87
N LEU A 257 2.07 -15.82 7.26
CA LEU A 257 2.65 -15.00 6.18
C LEU A 257 1.76 -15.02 4.93
N ILE A 258 1.23 -16.19 4.59
CA ILE A 258 0.35 -16.38 3.42
C ILE A 258 -1.05 -15.82 3.69
N ALA A 259 -1.51 -15.81 4.94
CA ALA A 259 -2.83 -15.26 5.31
C ALA A 259 -2.96 -13.77 4.92
N GLY A 260 -1.87 -13.02 4.84
CA GLY A 260 -1.85 -11.65 4.29
C GLY A 260 -2.29 -11.56 2.81
N ARG A 261 -2.38 -12.70 2.12
CA ARG A 261 -2.84 -12.86 0.73
C ARG A 261 -4.19 -13.56 0.63
N ALA A 262 -4.92 -13.71 1.73
CA ALA A 262 -6.21 -14.39 1.74
C ALA A 262 -7.21 -13.83 0.72
N GLY A 263 -7.26 -12.49 0.52
CA GLY A 263 -8.12 -11.87 -0.49
C GLY A 263 -7.75 -12.22 -1.93
N GLU A 264 -6.47 -12.46 -2.22
CA GLU A 264 -6.02 -12.92 -3.54
C GLU A 264 -6.42 -14.37 -3.77
N LEU A 265 -6.24 -15.23 -2.77
CA LEU A 265 -6.67 -16.64 -2.80
C LEU A 265 -8.19 -16.77 -2.94
N GLU A 266 -8.96 -15.97 -2.20
CA GLU A 266 -10.42 -15.94 -2.27
C GLU A 266 -10.90 -15.57 -3.67
N SER A 267 -10.34 -14.50 -4.25
CA SER A 267 -10.65 -14.06 -5.61
C SER A 267 -10.35 -15.17 -6.62
N ARG A 268 -9.21 -15.86 -6.48
CA ARG A 268 -8.80 -16.93 -7.40
C ARG A 268 -9.74 -18.13 -7.33
N LEU A 269 -10.09 -18.56 -6.13
CA LEU A 269 -10.99 -19.70 -5.93
C LEU A 269 -12.42 -19.38 -6.39
N ALA A 270 -12.92 -18.17 -6.11
CA ALA A 270 -14.23 -17.75 -6.55
C ALA A 270 -14.36 -17.75 -8.08
N GLU A 271 -13.33 -17.27 -8.79
CA GLU A 271 -13.34 -17.26 -10.26
C GLU A 271 -13.19 -18.66 -10.84
N ALA A 272 -12.27 -19.47 -10.32
CA ALA A 272 -12.11 -20.85 -10.77
C ALA A 272 -13.41 -21.65 -10.61
N ARG A 273 -14.18 -21.40 -9.54
CA ARG A 273 -15.51 -21.97 -9.33
C ARG A 273 -16.53 -21.46 -10.34
N ALA A 274 -16.53 -20.16 -10.66
CA ALA A 274 -17.43 -19.58 -11.66
C ALA A 274 -17.17 -20.16 -13.07
N VAL A 275 -15.90 -20.31 -13.44
CA VAL A 275 -15.49 -20.96 -14.70
C VAL A 275 -15.86 -22.45 -14.70
N ALA A 276 -15.60 -23.17 -13.61
CA ALA A 276 -15.98 -24.58 -13.48
C ALA A 276 -17.51 -24.80 -13.51
N ALA A 277 -18.29 -23.82 -13.05
CA ALA A 277 -19.75 -23.82 -13.10
C ALA A 277 -20.32 -23.40 -14.47
N GLY A 278 -19.48 -23.06 -15.46
CA GLY A 278 -19.90 -22.63 -16.78
C GLY A 278 -20.52 -21.22 -16.82
N GLN A 279 -20.24 -20.37 -15.84
CA GLN A 279 -20.85 -19.03 -15.68
C GLN A 279 -20.03 -17.90 -16.33
N ALA A 280 -18.89 -18.21 -16.98
CA ALA A 280 -17.91 -17.22 -17.44
C ALA A 280 -17.96 -16.97 -18.97
N GLU A 281 -19.13 -16.65 -19.52
CA GLU A 281 -19.27 -16.07 -20.88
C GLU A 281 -19.49 -14.55 -20.88
N SER A 282 -19.36 -13.87 -19.73
CA SER A 282 -19.61 -12.42 -19.63
C SER A 282 -18.35 -11.64 -19.22
N GLU A 283 -17.60 -11.17 -20.22
CA GLU A 283 -16.82 -9.92 -20.36
C GLU A 283 -16.07 -9.27 -19.16
N THR A 284 -15.96 -9.91 -18.02
CA THR A 284 -15.34 -9.35 -16.83
C THR A 284 -14.48 -10.37 -16.13
N SER A 285 -13.26 -9.94 -15.79
CA SER A 285 -12.32 -10.63 -14.91
C SER A 285 -11.45 -11.68 -15.59
N GLY A 286 -10.28 -11.24 -16.06
CA GLY A 286 -9.10 -12.09 -16.18
C GLY A 286 -8.20 -11.89 -14.98
N LEU A 287 -8.17 -12.86 -14.08
CA LEU A 287 -7.40 -12.96 -12.84
C LEU A 287 -6.05 -12.25 -12.86
N SER A 288 -5.93 -11.19 -12.06
CA SER A 288 -4.63 -10.65 -11.62
C SER A 288 -3.69 -10.13 -12.74
N GLY A 289 -4.24 -9.79 -13.90
CA GLY A 289 -3.57 -8.96 -14.89
C GLY A 289 -4.47 -7.86 -15.42
N LEU A 290 -3.87 -6.74 -15.84
CA LEU A 290 -4.62 -5.53 -16.20
C LEU A 290 -5.58 -5.75 -17.37
N LEU A 291 -5.19 -6.60 -18.32
CA LEU A 291 -5.97 -6.91 -19.53
C LEU A 291 -5.83 -8.41 -19.86
N PRO A 292 -6.91 -9.07 -20.34
CA PRO A 292 -6.82 -10.42 -20.89
C PRO A 292 -5.98 -10.44 -22.17
N ALA A 293 -5.22 -11.52 -22.38
CA ALA A 293 -4.33 -11.65 -23.55
C ALA A 293 -5.07 -11.55 -24.90
N SER A 294 -6.36 -11.88 -24.94
CA SER A 294 -7.22 -11.71 -26.10
C SER A 294 -7.49 -10.25 -26.48
N GLN A 295 -7.49 -9.32 -25.51
CA GLN A 295 -7.66 -7.88 -25.78
C GLN A 295 -6.37 -7.21 -26.28
N LEU A 296 -5.22 -7.85 -26.04
CA LEU A 296 -3.92 -7.40 -26.55
C LEU A 296 -3.57 -8.01 -27.91
N ALA A 297 -4.26 -9.09 -28.30
CA ALA A 297 -4.02 -9.79 -29.56
C ALA A 297 -4.45 -8.95 -30.77
N GLY A 298 -3.50 -8.64 -31.65
CA GLY A 298 -3.75 -7.87 -32.88
C GLY A 298 -3.61 -6.36 -32.75
N LEU A 299 -3.31 -5.83 -31.56
CA LEU A 299 -2.99 -4.41 -31.35
C LEU A 299 -1.53 -4.12 -31.71
N THR A 300 -1.25 -2.90 -32.17
CA THR A 300 0.13 -2.42 -32.28
C THR A 300 0.74 -2.23 -30.89
N PRO A 301 2.09 -2.25 -30.73
CA PRO A 301 2.74 -2.03 -29.44
C PRO A 301 2.32 -0.72 -28.74
N GLU A 302 2.04 0.32 -29.53
CA GLU A 302 1.55 1.62 -29.04
C GLU A 302 0.11 1.51 -28.51
N GLN A 303 -0.79 0.85 -29.25
CA GLN A 303 -2.18 0.63 -28.84
C GLN A 303 -2.29 -0.27 -27.60
N ALA A 304 -1.44 -1.29 -27.51
CA ALA A 304 -1.36 -2.17 -26.35
C ALA A 304 -0.90 -1.40 -25.09
N ASN A 305 0.09 -0.51 -25.23
CA ASN A 305 0.57 0.34 -24.14
C ASN A 305 -0.49 1.33 -23.65
N GLU A 306 -1.25 1.96 -24.56
CA GLU A 306 -2.35 2.86 -24.19
C GLU A 306 -3.45 2.13 -23.41
N ALA A 307 -3.88 0.95 -23.90
CA ALA A 307 -4.87 0.13 -23.21
C ALA A 307 -4.39 -0.31 -21.82
N VAL A 308 -3.12 -0.67 -21.71
CA VAL A 308 -2.47 -1.01 -20.43
C VAL A 308 -2.48 0.17 -19.46
N LEU A 309 -2.16 1.38 -19.93
CA LEU A 309 -2.19 2.59 -19.09
C LEU A 309 -3.60 2.91 -18.61
N ASP A 310 -4.60 2.75 -19.47
CA ASP A 310 -6.01 2.94 -19.12
C ASP A 310 -6.45 1.98 -18.02
N ALA A 311 -6.17 0.69 -18.20
CA ALA A 311 -6.48 -0.34 -17.21
C ALA A 311 -5.71 -0.12 -15.90
N LEU A 312 -4.43 0.28 -15.97
CA LEU A 312 -3.61 0.60 -14.79
C LEU A 312 -4.19 1.79 -14.03
N ALA A 313 -4.60 2.83 -14.74
CA ALA A 313 -5.19 4.04 -14.15
C ALA A 313 -6.52 3.73 -13.47
N GLN A 314 -7.37 2.91 -14.09
CA GLN A 314 -8.64 2.50 -13.49
C GLN A 314 -8.42 1.65 -12.24
N ARG A 315 -7.44 0.74 -12.26
CA ARG A 315 -7.05 -0.07 -11.11
C ARG A 315 -6.48 0.79 -9.98
N ALA A 316 -5.64 1.76 -10.33
CA ALA A 316 -5.06 2.73 -9.41
C ALA A 316 -6.14 3.63 -8.77
N TYR A 317 -7.16 4.04 -9.53
CA TYR A 317 -8.30 4.78 -9.00
C TYR A 317 -9.05 3.96 -7.94
N GLN A 318 -9.33 2.69 -8.21
CA GLN A 318 -10.06 1.80 -7.29
C GLN A 318 -9.25 1.44 -6.04
N GLY A 319 -7.97 1.12 -6.22
CA GLY A 319 -7.14 0.46 -5.21
C GLY A 319 -5.99 1.30 -4.64
N GLY A 320 -5.66 2.42 -5.28
CA GLY A 320 -4.48 3.22 -4.98
C GLY A 320 -3.20 2.73 -5.65
N SER A 321 -2.12 3.46 -5.40
CA SER A 321 -0.81 3.31 -6.01
C SER A 321 -0.13 1.96 -5.72
N ALA A 322 -0.33 1.41 -4.52
CA ALA A 322 0.20 0.11 -4.11
C ALA A 322 -0.39 -1.04 -4.94
N ILE A 323 -1.70 -0.97 -5.23
CA ILE A 323 -2.39 -1.98 -6.06
C ILE A 323 -1.95 -1.87 -7.52
N ALA A 324 -1.78 -0.65 -8.03
CA ALA A 324 -1.25 -0.42 -9.37
C ALA A 324 0.20 -0.92 -9.53
N ALA A 325 1.07 -0.61 -8.57
CA ALA A 325 2.46 -1.07 -8.57
C ALA A 325 2.59 -2.60 -8.50
N ALA A 326 1.64 -3.29 -7.87
CA ALA A 326 1.61 -4.76 -7.81
C ALA A 326 1.26 -5.41 -9.17
N GLN A 327 0.69 -4.67 -10.12
CA GLN A 327 0.39 -5.17 -11.47
C GLN A 327 1.60 -5.12 -12.41
N LEU A 328 2.67 -4.41 -12.04
CA LEU A 328 3.87 -4.26 -12.85
C LEU A 328 4.84 -5.43 -12.59
N THR A 329 5.40 -5.99 -13.66
CA THR A 329 6.40 -7.07 -13.59
C THR A 329 7.82 -6.53 -13.42
N ARG A 330 8.09 -5.30 -13.88
CA ARG A 330 9.42 -4.68 -13.77
C ARG A 330 9.55 -3.94 -12.43
N PRO A 331 10.53 -4.30 -11.57
CA PRO A 331 10.68 -3.71 -10.24
C PRO A 331 11.02 -2.21 -10.26
N GLU A 332 11.72 -1.74 -11.30
CA GLU A 332 12.01 -0.33 -11.50
C GLU A 332 10.74 0.49 -11.78
N GLN A 333 9.85 -0.03 -12.64
CA GLN A 333 8.57 0.62 -12.95
C GLN A 333 7.66 0.67 -11.70
N ALA A 334 7.59 -0.44 -10.95
CA ALA A 334 6.84 -0.48 -9.69
C ALA A 334 7.37 0.52 -8.65
N THR A 335 8.69 0.71 -8.59
CA THR A 335 9.32 1.68 -7.67
C THR A 335 9.03 3.12 -8.08
N LYS A 336 9.05 3.43 -9.38
CA LYS A 336 8.65 4.74 -9.91
C LYS A 336 7.18 5.05 -9.59
N VAL A 337 6.26 4.11 -9.77
CA VAL A 337 4.83 4.27 -9.42
C VAL A 337 4.62 4.49 -7.92
N ARG A 338 5.36 3.77 -7.05
CA ARG A 338 5.32 4.02 -5.60
C ARG A 338 5.86 5.40 -5.24
N GLY A 339 6.87 5.90 -5.96
CA GLY A 339 7.43 7.24 -5.77
C GLY A 339 6.42 8.37 -6.02
N VAL A 340 5.49 8.17 -6.96
CA VAL A 340 4.38 9.11 -7.24
C VAL A 340 3.09 8.74 -6.51
N GLY A 341 3.14 7.78 -5.58
CA GLY A 341 1.96 7.20 -4.94
C GLY A 341 1.11 8.23 -4.20
N GLY A 342 1.73 9.23 -3.56
CA GLY A 342 1.01 10.31 -2.88
C GLY A 342 0.10 11.13 -3.79
N VAL A 343 0.46 11.29 -5.07
CA VAL A 343 -0.37 11.98 -6.06
C VAL A 343 -1.51 11.05 -6.52
N ILE A 344 -1.19 9.82 -6.90
CA ILE A 344 -2.19 8.82 -7.34
C ILE A 344 -3.25 8.60 -6.25
N ASP A 345 -2.82 8.43 -5.00
CA ASP A 345 -3.70 8.15 -3.87
C ASP A 345 -4.58 9.35 -3.51
N ALA A 346 -4.15 10.58 -3.82
CA ALA A 346 -4.94 11.80 -3.65
C ALA A 346 -6.12 11.90 -4.62
N PHE A 347 -6.09 11.19 -5.77
CA PHE A 347 -7.17 11.16 -6.76
C PHE A 347 -7.91 9.81 -6.81
N SER A 348 -7.62 8.90 -5.89
CA SER A 348 -8.28 7.60 -5.77
C SER A 348 -9.73 7.70 -5.29
N ALA A 349 -10.52 6.64 -5.49
CA ALA A 349 -11.87 6.49 -4.96
C ALA A 349 -11.94 6.67 -3.43
N ARG A 350 -10.90 6.21 -2.71
CA ARG A 350 -10.79 6.44 -1.26
C ARG A 350 -10.61 7.91 -0.92
N ALA A 351 -9.80 8.65 -1.69
CA ALA A 351 -9.65 10.08 -1.49
C ALA A 351 -10.93 10.83 -1.83
N HIS A 352 -11.63 10.45 -2.90
CA HIS A 352 -12.95 10.99 -3.24
C HIS A 352 -13.95 10.85 -2.08
N GLY A 353 -14.04 9.66 -1.48
CA GLY A 353 -14.88 9.42 -0.30
C GLY A 353 -14.50 10.30 0.90
N ARG A 354 -13.21 10.53 1.13
CA ARG A 354 -12.75 11.44 2.20
C ARG A 354 -13.09 12.89 1.91
N TYR A 355 -12.84 13.38 0.70
CA TYR A 355 -13.11 14.77 0.33
C TYR A 355 -14.60 15.08 0.37
N THR A 356 -15.45 14.17 -0.12
CA THR A 356 -16.91 14.30 -0.02
C THR A 356 -17.38 14.31 1.44
N GLY A 357 -16.86 13.42 2.28
CA GLY A 357 -17.12 13.41 3.72
C GLY A 357 -16.70 14.71 4.42
N TRP A 358 -15.50 15.22 4.15
CA TRP A 358 -15.03 16.47 4.75
C TRP A 358 -15.76 17.69 4.21
N THR A 359 -16.15 17.69 2.93
CA THR A 359 -16.93 18.77 2.33
C THR A 359 -18.33 18.87 2.94
N THR A 360 -18.99 17.73 3.14
CA THR A 360 -20.31 17.69 3.79
C THR A 360 -20.23 18.20 5.23
N MET A 361 -19.22 17.76 5.98
CA MET A 361 -18.96 18.27 7.34
C MET A 361 -18.69 19.78 7.35
N ALA A 362 -17.82 20.28 6.46
CA ALA A 362 -17.54 21.71 6.33
C ALA A 362 -18.80 22.51 5.97
N GLY A 363 -19.67 21.98 5.09
CA GLY A 363 -20.95 22.58 4.75
C GLY A 363 -21.89 22.71 5.96
N VAL A 364 -21.99 21.67 6.79
CA VAL A 364 -22.79 21.70 8.03
C VAL A 364 -22.25 22.75 9.01
N ILE A 365 -20.93 22.77 9.22
CA ILE A 365 -20.28 23.76 10.11
C ILE A 365 -20.50 25.18 9.58
N ALA A 366 -20.34 25.40 8.28
CA ALA A 366 -20.57 26.69 7.64
C ALA A 366 -22.02 27.17 7.80
N LEU A 367 -23.02 26.27 7.71
CA LEU A 367 -24.42 26.60 7.95
C LEU A 367 -24.67 27.04 9.40
N VAL A 368 -24.09 26.34 10.37
CA VAL A 368 -24.20 26.71 11.80
C VAL A 368 -23.55 28.08 12.04
N LEU A 369 -22.35 28.31 11.52
CA LEU A 369 -21.64 29.58 11.66
C LEU A 369 -22.36 30.73 10.96
N ALA A 370 -22.96 30.49 9.80
CA ALA A 370 -23.80 31.46 9.11
C ALA A 370 -25.06 31.81 9.93
N ALA A 371 -25.73 30.81 10.53
CA ALA A 371 -26.88 31.04 11.39
C ALA A 371 -26.52 31.87 12.64
N LEU A 372 -25.37 31.58 13.26
CA LEU A 372 -24.83 32.37 14.38
C LEU A 372 -24.53 33.81 13.91
N LEU A 373 -23.81 33.98 12.80
CA LEU A 373 -23.47 35.30 12.28
C LEU A 373 -24.72 36.14 12.00
N VAL A 374 -25.74 35.55 11.37
CA VAL A 374 -27.02 36.22 11.09
C VAL A 374 -27.82 36.52 12.37
N GLY A 375 -27.86 35.56 13.32
CA GLY A 375 -28.57 35.70 14.58
C GLY A 375 -28.00 36.82 15.47
N PHE A 376 -26.69 36.98 15.49
CA PHE A 376 -25.99 37.99 16.30
C PHE A 376 -25.75 39.33 15.58
N SER A 377 -26.06 39.45 14.29
CA SER A 377 -26.02 40.72 13.54
C SER A 377 -27.38 41.43 13.49
N ARG A 378 -27.40 42.74 13.20
CA ARG A 378 -28.62 43.59 13.23
C ARG A 378 -28.98 44.16 11.86
N GLY A 379 -30.29 44.21 11.55
CA GLY A 379 -30.84 44.89 10.38
C GLY A 379 -30.31 44.34 9.04
N ALA A 380 -30.19 45.20 8.04
CA ALA A 380 -29.68 44.84 6.71
C ALA A 380 -28.20 44.40 6.72
N LEU A 381 -27.44 44.71 7.78
CA LEU A 381 -26.05 44.28 7.95
C LEU A 381 -25.91 42.75 8.11
N ARG A 382 -27.00 42.02 8.40
CA ARG A 382 -27.00 40.55 8.49
C ARG A 382 -26.52 39.89 7.21
N LEU A 383 -27.08 40.33 6.09
CA LEU A 383 -26.76 39.79 4.77
C LEU A 383 -25.45 40.36 4.23
N VAL A 384 -25.13 41.62 4.54
CA VAL A 384 -23.86 42.23 4.15
C VAL A 384 -22.67 41.55 4.83
N ASN A 385 -22.74 41.31 6.14
CA ASN A 385 -21.65 40.65 6.87
C ASN A 385 -21.45 39.20 6.43
N LEU A 386 -22.53 38.48 6.16
CA LEU A 386 -22.48 37.12 5.62
C LEU A 386 -21.88 37.10 4.21
N GLY A 387 -22.35 37.98 3.32
CA GLY A 387 -21.82 38.11 1.97
C GLY A 387 -20.33 38.50 1.96
N LEU A 388 -19.91 39.42 2.83
CA LEU A 388 -18.51 39.84 2.94
C LEU A 388 -17.62 38.70 3.45
N ALA A 389 -18.05 37.94 4.46
CA ALA A 389 -17.31 36.80 4.98
C ALA A 389 -17.10 35.72 3.89
N LEU A 390 -18.15 35.41 3.12
CA LEU A 390 -18.05 34.48 2.00
C LEU A 390 -17.14 35.01 0.88
N ALA A 391 -17.24 36.30 0.55
CA ALA A 391 -16.40 36.92 -0.47
C ALA A 391 -14.91 36.88 -0.07
N ILE A 392 -14.58 37.19 1.19
CA ILE A 392 -13.21 37.12 1.71
C ILE A 392 -12.67 35.70 1.67
N ALA A 393 -13.51 34.69 1.96
CA ALA A 393 -13.11 33.30 1.93
C ALA A 393 -12.71 32.82 0.52
N VAL A 394 -13.42 33.29 -0.51
CA VAL A 394 -13.35 32.69 -1.84
C VAL A 394 -12.53 33.54 -2.84
N ALA A 395 -12.47 34.86 -2.63
CA ALA A 395 -11.76 35.78 -3.52
C ALA A 395 -10.27 35.45 -3.74
N PRO A 396 -9.48 35.06 -2.71
CA PRO A 396 -8.08 34.69 -2.91
C PRO A 396 -7.91 33.49 -3.85
N GLY A 397 -8.78 32.48 -3.72
CA GLY A 397 -8.76 31.31 -4.59
C GLY A 397 -9.17 31.66 -6.03
N ALA A 398 -10.24 32.45 -6.21
CA ALA A 398 -10.66 32.91 -7.53
C ALA A 398 -9.54 33.68 -8.27
N TRP A 399 -8.85 34.57 -7.55
CA TRP A 399 -7.73 35.34 -8.10
C TRP A 399 -6.54 34.44 -8.46
N LEU A 400 -6.15 33.54 -7.56
CA LEU A 400 -5.01 32.64 -7.76
C LEU A 400 -5.23 31.73 -8.97
N PHE A 401 -6.40 31.07 -9.05
CA PHE A 401 -6.72 30.18 -10.18
C PHE A 401 -6.89 30.92 -11.50
N SER A 402 -7.29 32.20 -11.49
CA SER A 402 -7.34 33.01 -12.72
C SER A 402 -5.97 33.43 -13.26
N ARG A 403 -4.93 33.44 -12.41
CA ARG A 403 -3.57 33.89 -12.76
C ARG A 403 -2.56 32.76 -12.90
N LEU A 404 -2.93 31.54 -12.48
CA LEU A 404 -2.07 30.35 -12.50
C LEU A 404 -1.54 30.04 -13.91
N GLY A 405 -2.36 30.23 -14.95
CA GLY A 405 -1.96 30.04 -16.35
C GLY A 405 -0.96 31.07 -16.87
N ASP A 406 -0.93 32.28 -16.30
CA ASP A 406 -0.01 33.35 -16.73
C ASP A 406 1.39 33.20 -16.10
N TRP A 407 1.48 32.49 -14.97
CA TRP A 407 2.70 32.37 -14.16
C TRP A 407 3.49 31.10 -14.42
N LEU A 408 2.87 30.08 -15.02
CA LEU A 408 3.53 28.81 -15.34
C LEU A 408 4.13 28.86 -16.75
N PRO A 409 5.44 28.60 -16.91
CA PRO A 409 6.04 28.51 -18.23
C PRO A 409 5.40 27.34 -19.01
N GLN A 410 5.00 27.58 -20.26
CA GLN A 410 4.55 26.52 -21.16
C GLN A 410 5.77 25.69 -21.58
N VAL A 411 6.03 24.61 -20.85
CA VAL A 411 7.12 23.67 -21.16
C VAL A 411 6.50 22.40 -21.76
N SER A 412 6.88 22.06 -22.98
CA SER A 412 6.41 20.88 -23.72
C SER A 412 7.32 19.65 -23.58
N SER A 413 8.44 19.77 -22.87
CA SER A 413 9.42 18.70 -22.65
C SER A 413 9.75 18.53 -21.17
N LEU A 414 10.12 17.30 -20.78
CA LEU A 414 10.61 17.02 -19.43
C LEU A 414 11.82 17.93 -19.14
N PRO A 415 11.85 18.67 -18.02
CA PRO A 415 12.97 19.51 -17.67
C PRO A 415 14.23 18.66 -17.46
N ALA A 416 15.38 19.17 -17.90
CA ALA A 416 16.66 18.55 -17.57
C ALA A 416 16.81 18.54 -16.05
N GLY A 417 17.05 17.36 -15.46
CA GLY A 417 16.95 17.14 -14.01
C GLY A 417 17.75 18.12 -13.15
N ALA A 418 17.58 18.05 -11.83
CA ALA A 418 18.16 19.01 -10.87
C ALA A 418 19.67 19.27 -11.03
N GLN A 419 20.42 18.34 -11.62
CA GLN A 419 21.83 18.47 -11.96
C GLN A 419 22.13 19.47 -13.09
N ALA A 420 21.19 19.71 -14.01
CA ALA A 420 21.37 20.59 -15.17
C ALA A 420 20.73 21.99 -15.00
N GLN A 421 19.64 22.10 -14.25
CA GLN A 421 18.85 23.35 -14.13
C GLN A 421 18.78 23.92 -12.70
N GLY A 422 19.43 23.25 -11.74
CA GLY A 422 19.29 23.55 -10.32
C GLY A 422 17.93 23.11 -9.76
N VAL A 423 17.84 22.96 -8.42
CA VAL A 423 16.66 22.42 -7.74
C VAL A 423 15.40 23.23 -8.03
N LEU A 424 15.48 24.57 -7.98
CA LEU A 424 14.33 25.44 -8.23
C LEU A 424 13.91 25.46 -9.71
N GLY A 425 14.88 25.41 -10.64
CA GLY A 425 14.60 25.32 -12.08
C GLY A 425 13.97 24.00 -12.49
N ALA A 426 14.46 22.90 -11.92
CA ALA A 426 13.88 21.56 -12.10
C ALA A 426 12.46 21.49 -11.50
N ILE A 427 12.21 22.09 -10.33
CA ILE A 427 10.88 22.15 -9.72
C ILE A 427 9.93 23.01 -10.56
N SER A 428 10.34 24.21 -11.01
CA SER A 428 9.50 25.06 -11.86
C SER A 428 9.23 24.42 -13.21
N GLY A 429 10.22 23.75 -13.80
CA GLY A 429 10.08 23.01 -15.04
C GLY A 429 9.17 21.79 -14.90
N LEU A 430 9.27 21.06 -13.78
CA LEU A 430 8.40 19.90 -13.49
C LEU A 430 6.96 20.35 -13.26
N THR A 431 6.78 21.48 -12.57
CA THR A 431 5.45 22.05 -12.31
C THR A 431 4.82 22.60 -13.60
N GLY A 432 5.61 23.26 -14.46
CA GLY A 432 5.17 23.74 -15.78
C GLY A 432 4.86 22.59 -16.75
N PHE A 433 5.68 21.54 -16.76
CA PHE A 433 5.44 20.32 -17.53
C PHE A 433 4.23 19.52 -17.03
N ALA A 434 4.07 19.39 -15.71
CA ALA A 434 2.89 18.75 -15.13
C ALA A 434 1.62 19.55 -15.47
N TYR A 435 1.68 20.89 -15.40
CA TYR A 435 0.57 21.76 -15.76
C TYR A 435 0.19 21.70 -17.24
N SER A 436 1.17 21.64 -18.15
CA SER A 436 0.92 21.57 -19.60
C SER A 436 0.30 20.25 -20.06
N ASN A 437 0.42 19.19 -19.23
CA ASN A 437 -0.08 17.85 -19.51
C ASN A 437 -1.24 17.42 -18.57
N LEU A 438 -1.66 18.28 -17.65
CA LEU A 438 -2.90 18.10 -16.90
C LEU A 438 -4.08 18.52 -17.80
N PRO A 439 -5.22 17.80 -17.75
CA PRO A 439 -6.43 18.21 -18.45
C PRO A 439 -6.80 19.67 -18.12
N THR A 440 -7.04 20.49 -19.14
CA THR A 440 -7.42 21.92 -19.00
C THR A 440 -8.71 22.11 -18.18
N GLU A 441 -9.52 21.05 -18.10
CA GLU A 441 -10.71 20.97 -17.28
C GLU A 441 -10.41 21.10 -15.78
N ILE A 442 -9.24 20.69 -15.30
CA ILE A 442 -8.90 20.68 -13.87
C ILE A 442 -8.77 22.10 -13.31
N VAL A 443 -8.03 22.95 -14.02
CA VAL A 443 -7.76 24.34 -13.62
C VAL A 443 -9.03 25.18 -13.78
N SER A 444 -9.76 24.95 -14.87
CA SER A 444 -11.01 25.67 -15.13
C SER A 444 -12.13 25.28 -14.17
N LEU A 445 -12.18 24.04 -13.69
CA LEU A 445 -13.13 23.60 -12.66
C LEU A 445 -12.87 24.28 -11.31
N ALA A 446 -11.60 24.32 -10.88
CA ALA A 446 -11.21 25.01 -9.64
C ALA A 446 -11.53 26.51 -9.68
N ALA A 447 -11.23 27.17 -10.80
CA ALA A 447 -11.58 28.57 -11.03
C ALA A 447 -13.10 28.80 -11.01
N ARG A 448 -13.86 27.92 -11.66
CA ARG A 448 -15.32 28.00 -11.76
C ARG A 448 -16.02 27.87 -10.40
N ASN A 449 -15.57 26.93 -9.56
CA ASN A 449 -16.12 26.74 -8.22
C ASN A 449 -15.93 27.98 -7.32
N HIS A 450 -14.73 28.57 -7.36
CA HIS A 450 -14.47 29.81 -6.62
C HIS A 450 -15.25 30.99 -7.21
N LEU A 451 -15.40 31.06 -8.54
CA LEU A 451 -16.19 32.12 -9.18
C LEU A 451 -17.68 32.02 -8.83
N TYR A 452 -18.27 30.82 -8.81
CA TYR A 452 -19.67 30.64 -8.40
C TYR A 452 -19.91 31.00 -6.95
N ALA A 453 -19.00 30.61 -6.04
CA ALA A 453 -19.12 30.98 -4.64
C ALA A 453 -18.92 32.50 -4.41
N LEU A 454 -18.08 33.16 -5.21
CA LEU A 454 -17.94 34.62 -5.22
C LEU A 454 -19.21 35.33 -5.73
N LEU A 455 -19.82 34.83 -6.82
CA LEU A 455 -21.08 35.35 -7.35
C LEU A 455 -22.22 35.21 -6.33
N PHE A 456 -22.29 34.07 -5.63
CA PHE A 456 -23.25 33.86 -4.55
C PHE A 456 -23.05 34.87 -3.41
N ALA A 457 -21.79 35.08 -2.99
CA ALA A 457 -21.44 36.07 -1.97
C ALA A 457 -21.85 37.50 -2.38
N GLY A 458 -21.55 37.89 -3.63
CA GLY A 458 -21.96 39.18 -4.19
C GLY A 458 -23.48 39.34 -4.27
N GLY A 459 -24.19 38.28 -4.65
CA GLY A 459 -25.66 38.25 -4.70
C GLY A 459 -26.30 38.54 -3.33
N LEU A 460 -25.73 38.03 -2.23
CA LEU A 460 -26.21 38.33 -0.88
C LEU A 460 -26.05 39.81 -0.51
N VAL A 461 -24.95 40.44 -0.92
CA VAL A 461 -24.71 41.87 -0.69
C VAL A 461 -25.70 42.72 -1.49
N VAL A 462 -25.92 42.39 -2.77
CA VAL A 462 -26.89 43.09 -3.62
C VAL A 462 -28.32 42.93 -3.07
N LEU A 463 -28.70 41.73 -2.64
CA LEU A 463 -30.00 41.48 -2.01
C LEU A 463 -30.18 42.32 -0.74
N ALA A 464 -29.14 42.45 0.09
CA ALA A 464 -29.16 43.30 1.27
C ALA A 464 -29.42 44.77 0.93
N LEU A 465 -28.75 45.27 -0.11
CA LEU A 465 -28.92 46.65 -0.61
C LEU A 465 -30.34 46.88 -1.14
N LEU A 466 -30.89 45.94 -1.90
CA LEU A 466 -32.27 46.00 -2.41
C LEU A 466 -33.30 46.00 -1.27
N LEU A 467 -33.13 45.13 -0.27
CA LEU A 467 -34.00 45.08 0.91
C LEU A 467 -33.91 46.39 1.71
N TRP A 468 -32.71 46.96 1.84
CA TRP A 468 -32.51 48.25 2.49
C TRP A 468 -33.21 49.39 1.73
N LEU A 469 -33.06 49.44 0.40
CA LEU A 469 -33.76 50.41 -0.46
C LEU A 469 -35.29 50.28 -0.36
N MET A 470 -35.82 49.06 -0.41
CA MET A 470 -37.26 48.80 -0.28
C MET A 470 -37.80 49.20 1.10
N GLN A 471 -37.02 49.01 2.17
CA GLN A 471 -37.39 49.50 3.51
C GLN A 471 -37.38 51.03 3.59
N GLY A 472 -36.44 51.68 2.89
CA GLY A 472 -36.37 53.15 2.79
C GLY A 472 -37.54 53.77 1.99
N MET A 473 -38.10 53.03 1.03
CA MET A 473 -39.25 53.47 0.21
C MET A 473 -40.62 53.23 0.87
N ARG A 474 -40.69 52.58 2.05
CA ARG A 474 -41.95 52.45 2.78
C ARG A 474 -42.43 53.84 3.21
N PRO A 475 -43.63 54.31 2.79
CA PRO A 475 -44.12 55.61 3.18
C PRO A 475 -44.23 55.67 4.71
N ARG A 476 -43.52 56.63 5.32
CA ARG A 476 -43.72 56.95 6.73
C ARG A 476 -45.19 57.31 6.90
N ARG A 477 -45.99 56.42 7.51
CA ARG A 477 -47.30 56.78 8.03
C ARG A 477 -47.07 57.87 9.07
N ARG A 478 -47.31 59.11 8.67
CA ARG A 478 -47.45 60.24 9.59
C ARG A 478 -48.73 59.97 10.38
N TYR A 479 -48.60 59.61 11.65
CA TYR A 479 -49.65 59.83 12.63
C TYR A 479 -49.35 61.16 13.32
#